data_AF-A0A0D0CB86-F1
#
_entry.id   AF-A0A0D0CB86-F1
#
_cell.length_a   1.000
_cell.length_b   1.000
_cell.length_c   1.000
_cell.angle_alpha   90.00
_cell.angle_beta   90.00
_cell.angle_gamma   90.00
#
_symmetry.space_group_name_H-M   'P 1'
#
loop_
_entity.id
_entity.type
_entity.pdbx_description
1 polymer ?
#
loop_
_entity_poly.entity_id
_entity_poly.type
_entity_poly.pdbx_seq_one_letter_code
_entity_poly.pdbx_strand_id
1 'polypeptide(L)'
;ELTHSISEDQIRKWSDEESQALKLRGKHLDIYTMKSEKAPSMEDIWLSLMSSLSAENGHSGSISWLAAGISIEDAQDLVREAVHQLPTDPTATQKADVMAKQLALQSKVQKHQDEADSFMDGLDILEHCRPLEPVDDISLLPSHDYGIEPLDGEDQDQEDEYVEGEDIEEVVPPEDVCIWMP
;
A
#
# COMPACT_ATOMS: atom_id res chain seq x y z
N GLU A 1 -43.77 35.98 7.30
CA GLU A 1 -45.01 36.38 7.99
C GLU A 1 -45.06 35.77 9.41
N LEU A 2 -44.31 36.33 10.36
CA LEU A 2 -44.35 35.92 11.78
C LEU A 2 -44.54 37.13 12.73
N THR A 3 -44.61 38.34 12.18
CA THR A 3 -44.68 39.60 12.94
C THR A 3 -46.12 40.02 13.25
N HIS A 4 -47.13 39.21 12.92
CA HIS A 4 -48.55 39.55 13.07
C HIS A 4 -49.37 38.56 13.93
N SER A 5 -48.71 37.64 14.64
CA SER A 5 -49.40 36.60 15.43
C SER A 5 -49.25 36.71 16.95
N ILE A 6 -48.48 37.69 17.45
CA ILE A 6 -48.30 37.89 18.89
C ILE A 6 -49.23 39.01 19.33
N SER A 7 -50.24 38.67 20.16
CA SER A 7 -51.16 39.66 20.71
C SER A 7 -50.51 40.45 21.85
N GLU A 8 -50.93 41.70 22.07
CA GLU A 8 -50.44 42.52 23.18
C GLU A 8 -50.65 41.85 24.56
N ASP A 9 -51.71 41.05 24.69
CA ASP A 9 -51.99 40.27 25.89
C ASP A 9 -50.95 39.17 26.12
N GLN A 10 -50.45 38.53 25.06
CA GLN A 10 -49.37 37.55 25.16
C GLN A 10 -48.06 38.22 25.58
N ILE A 11 -47.77 39.41 25.04
CA ILE A 11 -46.59 40.19 25.43
C ILE A 11 -46.66 40.56 26.92
N ARG A 12 -47.81 41.05 27.37
CA ARG A 12 -48.01 41.41 28.78
C ARG A 12 -47.85 40.19 29.69
N LYS A 13 -48.48 39.07 29.32
CA LYS A 13 -48.39 37.82 30.07
C LYS A 13 -46.94 37.33 30.18
N TRP A 14 -46.19 37.30 29.07
CA TRP A 14 -44.79 36.90 29.10
C TRP A 14 -43.91 37.86 29.92
N SER A 15 -44.21 39.15 29.88
CA SER A 15 -43.47 40.14 30.69
C SER A 15 -43.72 39.96 32.20
N ASP A 16 -44.95 39.62 32.59
CA ASP A 16 -45.29 39.30 33.98
C ASP A 16 -44.63 37.98 34.42
N GLU A 17 -44.66 36.96 33.56
CA GLU A 17 -44.01 35.67 33.80
C GLU A 17 -42.48 35.81 33.94
N GLU A 18 -41.84 36.62 33.09
CA GLU A 18 -40.42 36.95 33.18
C GLU A 18 -40.10 37.69 34.50
N SER A 19 -40.90 38.70 34.84
CA SER A 19 -40.75 39.45 36.09
C SER A 19 -40.90 38.55 37.32
N GLN A 20 -41.79 37.58 37.26
CA GLN A 20 -42.00 36.60 38.33
C GLN A 20 -40.85 35.59 38.39
N ALA A 21 -40.35 35.11 37.25
CA ALA A 21 -39.21 34.22 37.16
C ALA A 21 -37.93 34.87 37.73
N LEU A 22 -37.69 36.16 37.42
CA LEU A 22 -36.56 36.94 37.97
C LEU A 22 -36.63 37.10 39.49
N LYS A 23 -37.85 37.20 40.07
CA LYS A 23 -38.06 37.28 41.52
C LYS A 23 -37.87 35.93 42.21
N LEU A 24 -38.46 34.86 41.66
CA LEU A 24 -38.43 33.52 42.26
C LEU A 24 -37.06 32.82 42.11
N ARG A 25 -36.30 33.16 41.06
CA ARG A 25 -34.97 32.61 40.75
C ARG A 25 -34.92 31.07 40.72
N GLY A 26 -33.71 30.51 40.68
CA GLY A 26 -33.47 29.07 40.67
C GLY A 26 -34.05 28.42 39.42
N LYS A 27 -34.88 27.39 39.62
CA LYS A 27 -35.49 26.59 38.53
C LYS A 27 -36.31 27.40 37.53
N HIS A 28 -36.81 28.58 37.92
CA HIS A 28 -37.58 29.46 37.03
C HIS A 28 -36.69 30.20 36.02
N LEU A 29 -35.37 30.20 36.22
CA LEU A 29 -34.38 30.72 35.27
C LEU A 29 -33.70 29.61 34.46
N ASP A 30 -34.14 28.35 34.60
CA ASP A 30 -33.56 27.22 33.86
C ASP A 30 -33.70 27.39 32.34
N ILE A 31 -34.67 28.17 31.85
CA ILE A 31 -34.77 28.53 30.43
C ILE A 31 -33.58 29.33 29.91
N TYR A 32 -32.90 30.07 30.79
CA TYR A 32 -31.66 30.80 30.48
C TYR A 32 -30.41 29.96 30.74
N THR A 33 -30.55 28.79 31.37
CA THR A 33 -29.42 27.87 31.54
C THR A 33 -29.13 27.19 30.22
N MET A 34 -28.06 27.64 29.57
CA MET A 34 -27.55 27.00 28.37
C MET A 34 -27.06 25.60 28.75
N LYS A 35 -27.83 24.56 28.38
CA LYS A 35 -27.38 23.17 28.43
C LYS A 35 -26.30 22.98 27.35
N SER A 36 -25.10 23.46 27.64
CA SER A 36 -23.94 23.10 26.85
C SER A 36 -23.53 21.70 27.30
N GLU A 37 -23.64 20.75 26.37
CA GLU A 37 -22.90 19.50 26.50
C GLU A 37 -21.41 19.88 26.62
N LYS A 38 -20.76 19.38 27.67
CA LYS A 38 -19.34 19.68 27.89
C LYS A 38 -18.57 19.15 26.69
N ALA A 39 -17.85 20.01 26.00
CA ALA A 39 -17.00 19.59 24.89
C ALA A 39 -16.04 18.48 25.39
N PRO A 40 -15.84 17.41 24.61
CA PRO A 40 -14.97 16.31 24.99
C PRO A 40 -13.57 16.85 25.31
N SER A 41 -12.98 16.31 26.37
CA SER A 41 -11.60 16.65 26.74
C SER A 41 -10.63 16.10 25.71
N MET A 42 -9.41 16.63 25.68
CA MET A 42 -8.35 16.08 24.83
C MET A 42 -8.15 14.59 25.11
N GLU A 43 -8.21 14.18 26.38
CA GLU A 43 -8.12 12.79 26.83
C GLU A 43 -9.28 11.94 26.33
N ASP A 44 -10.51 12.48 26.28
CA ASP A 44 -11.68 11.77 25.75
C ASP A 44 -11.53 11.54 24.24
N ILE A 45 -10.98 12.52 23.52
CA ILE A 45 -10.65 12.42 22.10
C ILE A 45 -9.57 11.35 21.88
N TRP A 46 -8.49 11.38 22.67
CA TRP A 46 -7.43 10.36 22.61
C TRP A 46 -7.99 8.96 22.86
N LEU A 47 -8.83 8.81 23.89
CA LEU A 47 -9.42 7.52 24.25
C LEU A 47 -10.36 7.03 23.15
N SER A 48 -11.15 7.92 22.54
CA SER A 48 -11.99 7.60 21.39
C SER A 48 -11.15 7.12 20.19
N LEU A 49 -10.06 7.83 19.86
CA LEU A 49 -9.18 7.48 18.74
C LEU A 49 -8.49 6.12 18.95
N MET A 50 -7.97 5.87 20.16
CA MET A 50 -7.35 4.59 20.48
C MET A 50 -8.37 3.44 20.47
N SER A 51 -9.61 3.71 20.89
CA SER A 51 -10.69 2.72 20.90
C SER A 51 -11.20 2.39 19.50
N SER A 52 -11.21 3.36 18.58
CA SER A 52 -11.62 3.15 17.18
C SER A 52 -10.54 2.47 16.32
N LEU A 53 -9.25 2.61 16.65
CA LEU A 53 -8.16 1.97 15.91
C LEU A 53 -8.17 0.42 15.99
N SER A 54 -8.89 -0.15 16.96
CA SER A 54 -8.84 -1.60 17.22
C SER A 54 -9.87 -2.42 16.44
N ALA A 55 -10.86 -1.81 15.78
CA ALA A 55 -12.05 -2.55 15.34
C ALA A 55 -12.25 -2.64 13.81
N GLU A 56 -11.61 -1.81 12.99
CA GLU A 56 -12.07 -1.65 11.59
C GLU A 56 -10.97 -1.76 10.52
N ASN A 57 -9.74 -2.08 10.90
CA ASN A 57 -8.61 -2.10 9.99
C ASN A 57 -8.22 -3.55 9.70
N GLY A 58 -9.07 -4.27 8.96
CA GLY A 58 -8.72 -5.58 8.38
C GLY A 58 -7.56 -5.49 7.38
N HIS A 59 -7.10 -4.28 7.05
CA HIS A 59 -5.98 -4.03 6.17
C HIS A 59 -4.70 -3.90 6.99
N SER A 60 -3.82 -4.89 6.80
CA SER A 60 -2.40 -4.82 7.12
C SER A 60 -1.86 -3.47 6.63
N GLY A 61 -1.52 -2.55 7.53
CA GLY A 61 -0.97 -1.25 7.17
C GLY A 61 0.38 -1.39 6.44
N SER A 62 0.90 -0.30 5.89
CA SER A 62 2.16 -0.30 5.12
C SER A 62 3.36 -0.90 5.88
N ILE A 63 3.43 -0.71 7.20
CA ILE A 63 4.49 -1.28 8.03
C ILE A 63 4.37 -2.80 8.13
N SER A 64 3.15 -3.33 8.31
CA SER A 64 2.95 -4.77 8.40
C SER A 64 3.10 -5.44 7.04
N TRP A 65 2.78 -4.74 5.95
CA TRP A 65 3.11 -5.15 4.58
C TRP A 65 4.62 -5.33 4.39
N LEU A 66 5.41 -4.30 4.73
CA LEU A 66 6.88 -4.37 4.65
C LEU A 66 7.44 -5.49 5.53
N ALA A 67 6.92 -5.67 6.74
CA ALA A 67 7.33 -6.74 7.63
C ALA A 67 7.03 -8.13 7.05
N ALA A 68 5.89 -8.29 6.36
CA ALA A 68 5.55 -9.53 5.66
C ALA A 68 6.53 -9.81 4.50
N GLY A 69 6.90 -8.78 3.72
CA GLY A 69 7.93 -8.85 2.69
C GLY A 69 9.30 -9.32 3.22
N ILE A 70 9.77 -8.73 4.32
CA ILE A 70 11.02 -9.16 4.98
C ILE A 70 10.95 -10.63 5.42
N SER A 71 9.81 -11.06 5.98
CA SER A 71 9.62 -12.47 6.38
C SER A 71 9.58 -13.45 5.19
N ILE A 72 9.25 -12.97 3.99
CA ILE A 72 9.35 -13.75 2.75
C ILE A 72 10.81 -13.89 2.35
N GLU A 73 11.59 -12.81 2.39
CA GLU A 73 13.04 -12.83 2.14
C GLU A 73 13.76 -13.80 3.09
N ASP A 74 13.46 -13.74 4.39
CA ASP A 74 13.99 -14.69 5.38
C ASP A 74 13.66 -16.15 5.00
N ALA A 75 12.46 -16.41 4.49
CA ALA A 75 12.05 -17.75 4.08
C ALA A 75 12.74 -18.20 2.78
N GLN A 76 13.02 -17.27 1.86
CA GLN A 76 13.81 -17.55 0.65
C GLN A 76 15.24 -17.92 1.03
N ASP A 77 15.86 -17.21 1.97
CA ASP A 77 17.20 -17.52 2.46
C ASP A 77 17.25 -18.90 3.12
N LEU A 78 16.26 -19.26 3.93
CA LEU A 78 16.15 -20.59 4.53
C LEU A 78 16.01 -21.72 3.50
N VAL A 79 15.26 -21.49 2.41
CA VAL A 79 15.16 -22.44 1.30
C VAL A 79 16.49 -22.55 0.57
N ARG A 80 17.13 -21.41 0.27
CA ARG A 80 18.43 -21.35 -0.42
C ARG A 80 19.50 -22.07 0.38
N GLU A 81 19.57 -21.86 1.70
CA GLU A 81 20.47 -22.58 2.58
C GLU A 81 20.16 -24.08 2.58
N ALA A 82 18.88 -24.47 2.72
CA ALA A 82 18.50 -25.88 2.75
C ALA A 82 18.87 -26.62 1.45
N VAL A 83 18.75 -25.95 0.30
CA VAL A 83 19.18 -26.50 -0.99
C VAL A 83 20.70 -26.60 -1.08
N HIS A 84 21.45 -25.57 -0.67
CA HIS A 84 22.92 -25.62 -0.69
C HIS A 84 23.50 -26.69 0.24
N GLN A 85 22.81 -27.02 1.34
CA GLN A 85 23.24 -28.05 2.27
C GLN A 85 22.82 -29.47 1.84
N LEU A 86 22.16 -29.64 0.69
CA LEU A 86 21.83 -30.97 0.17
C LEU A 86 23.11 -31.69 -0.28
N PRO A 87 23.35 -32.93 0.17
CA PRO A 87 24.42 -33.76 -0.37
C PRO A 87 24.10 -34.18 -1.82
N THR A 88 25.12 -34.60 -2.57
CA THR A 88 24.99 -35.05 -3.98
C THR A 88 23.94 -36.15 -4.17
N ASP A 89 23.79 -37.05 -3.19
CA ASP A 89 22.73 -38.08 -3.15
C ASP A 89 21.80 -37.86 -1.94
N PRO A 90 20.80 -36.97 -2.05
CA PRO A 90 19.95 -36.62 -0.93
C PRO A 90 18.90 -37.69 -0.65
N THR A 91 18.74 -37.99 0.64
CA THR A 91 17.75 -38.95 1.14
C THR A 91 16.33 -38.40 0.94
N ALA A 92 15.33 -39.28 0.80
CA ALA A 92 13.92 -38.87 0.67
C ALA A 92 13.47 -37.91 1.78
N THR A 93 13.94 -38.08 3.01
CA THR A 93 13.66 -37.19 4.14
C THR A 93 14.24 -35.78 3.95
N GLN A 94 15.46 -35.67 3.41
CA GLN A 94 16.09 -34.38 3.14
C GLN A 94 15.38 -33.64 2.01
N LYS A 95 14.99 -34.37 0.95
CA LYS A 95 14.15 -33.82 -0.13
C LYS A 95 12.80 -33.34 0.40
N ALA A 96 12.18 -34.10 1.30
CA ALA A 96 10.91 -33.73 1.92
C ALA A 96 11.02 -32.46 2.78
N ASP A 97 12.11 -32.28 3.53
CA ASP A 97 12.36 -31.07 4.32
C ASP A 97 12.48 -29.82 3.43
N VAL A 98 13.26 -29.91 2.35
CA VAL A 98 13.41 -28.82 1.38
C VAL A 98 12.06 -28.50 0.72
N MET A 99 11.30 -29.51 0.30
CA MET A 99 9.95 -29.30 -0.24
C MET A 99 9.01 -28.66 0.79
N ALA A 100 9.07 -29.05 2.06
CA ALA A 100 8.26 -28.44 3.10
C ALA A 100 8.58 -26.94 3.28
N LYS A 101 9.87 -26.57 3.23
CA LYS A 101 10.30 -25.16 3.26
C LYS A 101 9.84 -24.39 2.03
N GLN A 102 9.93 -24.98 0.84
CA GLN A 102 9.42 -24.39 -0.40
C GLN A 102 7.91 -24.14 -0.36
N LEU A 103 7.13 -25.11 0.13
CA LEU A 103 5.68 -24.97 0.31
C LEU A 103 5.34 -23.86 1.32
N ALA A 104 6.08 -23.77 2.42
CA ALA A 104 5.90 -22.71 3.41
C ALA A 104 6.19 -21.32 2.80
N LEU A 105 7.27 -21.19 2.03
CA LEU A 105 7.58 -19.97 1.29
C LEU A 105 6.46 -19.61 0.31
N GLN A 106 6.02 -20.57 -0.50
CA GLN A 106 4.94 -20.35 -1.47
C GLN A 106 3.65 -19.88 -0.77
N SER A 107 3.30 -20.47 0.36
CA SER A 107 2.14 -20.04 1.15
C SER A 107 2.26 -18.59 1.64
N LYS A 108 3.45 -18.15 2.07
CA LYS A 108 3.69 -16.76 2.47
C LYS A 108 3.55 -15.79 1.28
N VAL A 109 4.12 -16.15 0.14
CA VAL A 109 4.05 -15.35 -1.09
C VAL A 109 2.60 -15.21 -1.56
N GLN A 110 1.86 -16.32 -1.61
CA GLN A 110 0.45 -16.30 -2.01
C GLN A 110 -0.37 -15.40 -1.10
N LYS A 111 -0.22 -15.56 0.23
CA LYS A 111 -0.92 -14.70 1.19
C LYS A 111 -0.59 -13.22 0.98
N HIS A 112 0.67 -12.90 0.75
CA HIS A 112 1.09 -11.53 0.50
C HIS A 112 0.46 -11.00 -0.80
N GLN A 113 0.43 -11.78 -1.88
CA GLN A 113 -0.25 -11.41 -3.12
C GLN A 113 -1.76 -11.20 -2.93
N ASP A 114 -2.44 -12.10 -2.21
CA ASP A 114 -3.87 -11.97 -1.91
C ASP A 114 -4.15 -10.68 -1.12
N GLU A 115 -3.26 -10.32 -0.19
CA GLU A 115 -3.35 -9.05 0.55
C GLU A 115 -3.09 -7.83 -0.37
N ALA A 116 -2.20 -7.93 -1.37
CA ALA A 116 -1.97 -6.87 -2.37
C ALA A 116 -3.22 -6.68 -3.23
N ASP A 117 -3.74 -7.77 -3.78
CA ASP A 117 -4.90 -7.74 -4.65
C ASP A 117 -6.10 -7.18 -3.89
N SER A 118 -6.30 -7.59 -2.63
CA SER A 118 -7.33 -7.02 -1.76
C SER A 118 -7.10 -5.53 -1.46
N PHE A 119 -5.87 -5.06 -1.36
CA PHE A 119 -5.56 -3.64 -1.14
C PHE A 119 -5.79 -2.81 -2.40
N MET A 120 -5.51 -3.39 -3.56
CA MET A 120 -5.63 -2.75 -4.87
C MET A 120 -7.06 -2.83 -5.45
N ASP A 121 -7.91 -3.69 -4.90
CA ASP A 121 -9.30 -3.82 -5.30
C ASP A 121 -10.05 -2.50 -5.14
N GLY A 122 -10.58 -1.97 -6.25
CA GLY A 122 -11.25 -0.67 -6.31
C GLY A 122 -10.34 0.56 -6.48
N LEU A 123 -9.00 0.40 -6.53
CA LEU A 123 -8.07 1.47 -6.89
C LEU A 123 -7.78 1.47 -8.40
N ASP A 124 -8.42 2.36 -9.16
CA ASP A 124 -8.11 2.57 -10.58
C ASP A 124 -6.91 3.52 -10.75
N ILE A 125 -5.71 3.00 -10.45
CA ILE A 125 -4.45 3.77 -10.55
C ILE A 125 -4.22 4.27 -11.99
N LEU A 126 -4.78 3.57 -12.98
CA LEU A 126 -4.64 3.92 -14.39
C LEU A 126 -5.34 5.24 -14.75
N GLU A 127 -6.40 5.63 -14.02
CA GLU A 127 -7.11 6.89 -14.29
C GLU A 127 -6.29 8.12 -13.84
N HIS A 128 -5.39 7.96 -12.86
CA HIS A 128 -4.65 9.06 -12.25
C HIS A 128 -3.17 9.12 -12.67
N CYS A 129 -2.63 8.03 -13.23
CA CYS A 129 -1.30 7.98 -13.81
C CYS A 129 -1.36 8.26 -15.32
N ARG A 130 -1.67 9.51 -15.70
CA ARG A 130 -1.34 9.94 -17.07
C ARG A 130 0.19 9.86 -17.21
N PRO A 131 0.74 9.14 -18.20
CA PRO A 131 2.16 9.24 -18.50
C PRO A 131 2.49 10.72 -18.68
N LEU A 132 3.34 11.27 -17.80
CA LEU A 132 3.98 12.53 -18.12
C LEU A 132 4.74 12.26 -19.41
N GLU A 133 4.40 12.97 -20.49
CA GLU A 133 5.15 12.81 -21.73
C GLU A 133 6.64 12.95 -21.43
N PRO A 134 7.50 12.10 -22.03
CA PRO A 134 8.93 12.19 -21.84
C PRO A 134 9.36 13.64 -22.13
N VAL A 135 9.82 14.36 -21.10
CA VAL A 135 10.46 15.67 -21.28
C VAL A 135 11.90 15.38 -21.70
N ASP A 136 12.07 14.69 -22.82
CA ASP A 136 13.37 14.56 -23.45
C ASP A 136 13.66 15.90 -24.10
N ASP A 137 14.24 16.82 -23.32
CA ASP A 137 14.78 18.06 -23.84
C ASP A 137 16.08 17.74 -24.60
N ILE A 138 15.90 17.35 -25.86
CA ILE A 138 16.95 17.08 -26.85
C ILE A 138 17.91 18.26 -27.05
N SER A 139 17.62 19.45 -26.50
CA SER A 139 18.52 20.61 -26.57
C SER A 139 19.79 20.48 -25.72
N LEU A 140 19.85 19.51 -24.81
CA LEU A 140 21.00 19.26 -23.94
C LEU A 140 22.01 18.25 -24.49
N LEU A 141 21.75 17.63 -25.65
CA LEU A 141 22.72 16.72 -26.27
C LEU A 141 23.81 17.53 -27.00
N PRO A 142 25.10 17.42 -26.61
CA PRO A 142 26.19 17.98 -27.39
C PRO A 142 26.20 17.29 -28.76
N SER A 143 26.07 18.06 -29.84
CA SER A 143 26.24 17.57 -31.20
C SER A 143 27.66 17.04 -31.36
N HIS A 144 27.84 15.73 -31.21
CA HIS A 144 29.14 15.10 -31.41
C HIS A 144 29.30 14.78 -32.89
N ASP A 145 29.96 15.70 -33.58
CA ASP A 145 30.42 15.55 -34.95
C ASP A 145 31.64 14.61 -34.94
N TYR A 146 31.38 13.31 -35.09
CA TYR A 146 32.42 12.36 -35.45
C TYR A 146 32.29 12.04 -36.93
N GLY A 147 33.16 12.68 -37.72
CA GLY A 147 33.43 12.30 -39.10
C GLY A 147 33.86 10.84 -39.18
N ILE A 148 33.00 10.02 -39.77
CA ILE A 148 33.33 8.66 -40.19
C ILE A 148 33.84 8.77 -41.63
N GLU A 149 35.15 8.65 -41.82
CA GLU A 149 35.71 8.32 -43.14
C GLU A 149 35.27 6.90 -43.53
N PRO A 150 34.77 6.67 -44.76
CA PRO A 150 34.40 5.33 -45.21
C PRO A 150 35.66 4.58 -45.62
N LEU A 151 35.98 3.52 -44.87
CA LEU A 151 37.02 2.55 -45.25
C LEU A 151 36.37 1.43 -46.06
N ASP A 152 36.71 1.43 -47.35
CA ASP A 152 36.45 0.44 -48.39
C ASP A 152 37.16 -0.90 -48.11
N GLY A 153 36.57 -2.03 -48.50
CA GLY A 153 37.27 -3.33 -48.51
C GLY A 153 36.45 -4.60 -48.27
N GLU A 154 35.69 -5.00 -49.29
CA GLU A 154 35.48 -6.37 -49.84
C GLU A 154 35.07 -7.60 -48.98
N ASP A 155 34.01 -8.23 -49.50
CA ASP A 155 33.45 -9.58 -49.31
C ASP A 155 34.44 -10.71 -48.99
N GLN A 156 34.10 -11.61 -48.03
CA GLN A 156 34.33 -13.05 -48.14
C GLN A 156 33.24 -13.86 -47.40
N ASP A 157 32.45 -14.58 -48.17
CA ASP A 157 31.63 -15.72 -47.75
C ASP A 157 32.52 -16.83 -47.19
N GLN A 158 32.20 -17.35 -45.99
CA GLN A 158 32.73 -18.62 -45.51
C GLN A 158 31.56 -19.44 -44.93
N GLU A 159 31.07 -20.36 -45.76
CA GLU A 159 30.13 -21.40 -45.38
C GLU A 159 30.87 -22.48 -44.59
N ASP A 160 30.69 -22.54 -43.26
CA ASP A 160 31.23 -23.61 -42.42
C ASP A 160 30.11 -24.38 -41.71
N GLU A 161 29.69 -25.47 -42.35
CA GLU A 161 29.45 -26.82 -41.82
C GLU A 161 28.75 -26.97 -40.45
N TYR A 162 27.48 -27.40 -40.47
CA TYR A 162 26.73 -27.86 -39.29
C TYR A 162 27.40 -29.08 -38.66
N VAL A 163 28.07 -28.90 -37.52
CA VAL A 163 28.42 -30.00 -36.61
C VAL A 163 27.26 -30.22 -35.66
N GLU A 164 26.52 -31.30 -35.87
CA GLU A 164 25.52 -31.84 -34.94
C GLU A 164 26.25 -32.31 -33.67
N GLY A 165 26.21 -31.49 -32.62
CA GLY A 165 26.84 -31.74 -31.33
C GLY A 165 25.84 -31.53 -30.20
N GLU A 166 25.63 -32.62 -29.44
CA GLU A 166 24.84 -32.81 -28.22
C GLU A 166 24.23 -31.56 -27.55
N ASP A 167 22.93 -31.67 -27.21
CA ASP A 167 22.21 -30.75 -26.31
C ASP A 167 22.93 -30.66 -24.95
N ILE A 168 23.90 -29.75 -24.84
CA ILE A 168 24.42 -29.30 -23.56
C ILE A 168 23.34 -28.39 -23.01
N GLU A 169 22.57 -28.91 -22.05
CA GLU A 169 21.69 -28.10 -21.22
C GLU A 169 22.57 -27.03 -20.58
N GLU A 170 22.51 -25.81 -21.14
CA GLU A 170 23.23 -24.65 -20.62
C GLU A 170 22.68 -24.40 -19.22
N VAL A 171 23.40 -24.92 -18.22
CA VAL A 171 23.07 -24.71 -16.82
C VAL A 171 23.32 -23.24 -16.54
N VAL A 172 22.26 -22.45 -16.69
CA VAL A 172 22.25 -21.04 -16.32
C VAL A 172 22.59 -20.97 -14.84
N PRO A 173 23.69 -20.28 -14.47
CA PRO A 173 24.05 -20.12 -13.07
C PRO A 173 22.89 -19.47 -12.31
N PRO A 174 22.61 -19.90 -11.07
CA PRO A 174 21.49 -19.37 -10.29
C PRO A 174 21.59 -17.85 -10.06
N GLU A 175 22.80 -17.27 -10.14
CA GLU A 175 23.04 -15.83 -10.12
C GLU A 175 22.52 -15.05 -11.35
N ASP A 176 22.29 -15.72 -12.48
CA ASP A 176 21.77 -15.11 -13.73
C ASP A 176 20.25 -15.31 -13.91
N VAL A 177 19.59 -16.02 -12.99
CA VAL A 177 18.13 -16.13 -12.96
C VAL A 177 17.56 -14.85 -12.32
N CYS A 178 17.53 -13.78 -13.10
CA CYS A 178 16.80 -12.56 -12.75
C CYS A 178 15.29 -12.85 -12.79
N ILE A 179 14.71 -13.25 -11.64
CA ILE A 179 13.26 -13.24 -11.46
C ILE A 179 12.87 -11.77 -11.29
N TRP A 180 12.52 -11.13 -12.41
CA TRP A 180 11.88 -9.83 -12.36
C TRP A 180 10.55 -9.97 -11.60
N MET A 181 10.37 -9.16 -10.56
CA MET A 181 9.03 -8.93 -10.02
C MET A 181 8.28 -7.97 -10.95
N PRO A 182 6.99 -8.24 -11.24
CA PRO A 182 6.11 -7.25 -11.85
C PRO A 182 5.84 -6.06 -10.92
#